data_AF-A0A6I5C656-F1
#
_entry.id   AF-A0A6I5C656-F1
#
_cell.length_a   1.000
_cell.length_b   1.000
_cell.length_c   1.000
_cell.angle_alpha   90.00
_cell.angle_beta   90.00
_cell.angle_gamma   90.00
#
_symmetry.space_group_name_H-M   'P 1'
#
loop_
_entity.id
_entity.type
_entity.pdbx_description
1 polymer ?
#
loop_
_entity_poly.entity_id
_entity_poly.type
_entity_poly.pdbx_seq_one_letter_code
_entity_poly.pdbx_strand_id
1 'polypeptide(L)'
;MRTYSPKPGDITRQWHVIDAQDVVLGRLATTAATLLRGKHKPIYAPHVDAGDFVIIINADKVHLSGNKRQQKLAYRHSGYPGGLRSVRYDDLLANNPEKAVEKAVKGMLPKNTLGRQMLSKLKVYRGDQHPHGAQQPVPFEITQVAQ
;
A
#
# COMPACT_ATOMS: atom_id res chain seq x y z
N MET A 1 18.79 23.17 21.92
CA MET A 1 17.59 22.31 22.07
C MET A 1 17.76 21.10 21.17
N ARG A 2 17.36 19.88 21.58
CA ARG A 2 17.50 18.65 20.77
C ARG A 2 16.16 18.25 20.17
N THR A 3 16.15 17.81 18.92
CA THR A 3 14.97 17.26 18.25
C THR A 3 14.62 15.89 18.84
N TYR A 4 13.32 15.61 18.99
CA TYR A 4 12.86 14.31 19.49
C TYR A 4 13.24 13.18 18.54
N SER A 5 13.76 12.08 19.09
CA SER A 5 14.00 10.84 18.36
C SER A 5 13.22 9.71 19.05
N PRO A 6 12.32 9.01 18.34
CA PRO A 6 11.52 7.94 18.92
C PRO A 6 12.38 6.80 19.43
N LYS A 7 12.04 6.26 20.60
CA LYS A 7 12.60 4.99 21.09
C LYS A 7 11.70 3.83 20.63
N PRO A 8 12.25 2.61 20.44
CA PRO A 8 11.45 1.46 20.01
C PRO A 8 10.22 1.16 20.89
N GLY A 9 10.31 1.39 22.20
CA GLY A 9 9.22 1.18 23.15
C GLY A 9 8.10 2.23 23.08
N ASP A 10 8.36 3.40 22.51
CA ASP A 10 7.38 4.50 22.42
C ASP A 10 6.49 4.37 21.18
N ILE A 11 6.77 3.40 20.30
CA ILE A 11 6.08 3.24 19.02
C ILE A 11 4.81 2.42 19.21
N THR A 12 3.67 3.08 19.23
CA THR A 12 2.36 2.44 19.14
C THR A 12 2.00 2.23 17.66
N ARG A 13 1.51 1.03 17.32
CA ARG A 13 1.05 0.71 15.96
C ARG A 13 -0.43 0.40 16.00
N GLN A 14 -1.16 1.00 15.07
CA GLN A 14 -2.58 0.75 14.86
C GLN A 14 -2.78 -0.07 13.60
N TRP A 15 -3.96 -0.66 13.47
CA TRP A 15 -4.40 -1.33 12.25
C TRP A 15 -5.45 -0.47 11.58
N HIS A 16 -5.29 -0.23 10.29
CA HIS A 16 -6.25 0.51 9.46
C HIS A 16 -6.86 -0.42 8.41
N VAL A 17 -8.15 -0.29 8.14
CA VAL A 17 -8.83 -0.91 7.00
C VAL A 17 -9.19 0.17 6.00
N ILE A 18 -8.80 -0.01 4.74
CA ILE A 18 -9.19 0.86 3.62
C ILE A 18 -9.98 0.03 2.63
N ASP A 19 -11.19 0.50 2.31
CA ASP A 19 -11.98 -0.02 1.20
C ASP A 19 -11.46 0.55 -0.13
N ALA A 20 -11.07 -0.31 -1.06
CA ALA A 20 -10.60 0.09 -2.38
C ALA A 20 -11.72 0.29 -3.42
N GLN A 21 -12.99 0.05 -3.05
CA GLN A 21 -14.16 0.25 -3.89
C GLN A 21 -14.18 1.64 -4.55
N ASP A 22 -14.13 1.69 -5.88
CA ASP A 22 -14.19 2.91 -6.69
C ASP A 22 -13.08 3.95 -6.40
N VAL A 23 -12.07 3.58 -5.61
CA VAL A 23 -10.93 4.44 -5.34
C VAL A 23 -9.91 4.35 -6.48
N VAL A 24 -9.38 5.50 -6.89
CA VAL A 24 -8.29 5.55 -7.87
C VAL A 24 -7.03 4.89 -7.28
N LEU A 25 -6.50 3.87 -7.96
CA LEU A 25 -5.34 3.07 -7.51
C LEU A 25 -4.16 3.92 -7.01
N GLY A 26 -3.84 5.02 -7.70
CA GLY A 26 -2.74 5.90 -7.31
C GLY A 26 -2.99 6.65 -5.99
N ARG A 27 -4.23 7.11 -5.75
CA ARG A 27 -4.61 7.79 -4.51
C ARG A 27 -4.58 6.80 -3.35
N LEU A 28 -5.20 5.63 -3.53
CA LEU A 28 -5.16 4.53 -2.57
C LEU A 28 -3.71 4.19 -2.17
N ALA A 29 -2.84 3.99 -3.15
CA ALA A 29 -1.45 3.62 -2.90
C ALA A 29 -0.66 4.70 -2.17
N THR A 30 -0.94 5.97 -2.45
CA THR A 30 -0.28 7.11 -1.79
C THR A 30 -0.68 7.21 -0.32
N THR A 31 -1.98 7.07 -0.03
CA THR A 31 -2.50 7.10 1.33
C THR A 31 -1.99 5.91 2.13
N ALA A 32 -2.08 4.69 1.58
CA ALA A 32 -1.55 3.49 2.21
C ALA A 32 -0.03 3.62 2.51
N ALA A 33 0.77 4.13 1.56
CA ALA A 33 2.20 4.34 1.78
C ALA A 33 2.51 5.41 2.83
N THR A 34 1.62 6.37 3.06
CA THR A 34 1.76 7.39 4.12
C THR A 34 1.54 6.76 5.49
N LEU A 35 0.51 5.94 5.64
CA LEU A 35 0.23 5.18 6.86
C LEU A 35 1.34 4.17 7.19
N LEU A 36 1.79 3.40 6.18
CA LEU A 36 2.86 2.41 6.34
C LEU A 36 4.21 3.03 6.73
N ARG A 37 4.47 4.27 6.32
CA ARG A 37 5.67 5.04 6.73
C ARG A 37 5.50 5.73 8.09
N GLY A 38 4.27 5.89 8.58
CA GLY A 38 3.98 6.62 9.81
C GLY A 38 4.05 8.13 9.67
N LYS A 39 3.98 8.66 8.43
CA LYS A 39 4.07 10.11 8.17
C LYS A 39 2.87 10.92 8.68
N HIS A 40 1.77 10.24 9.01
CA HIS A 40 0.61 10.83 9.66
C HIS A 40 0.82 11.06 11.17
N LYS A 41 1.86 10.47 11.77
CA LYS A 41 2.17 10.63 13.18
C LYS A 41 3.18 11.76 13.39
N PRO A 42 3.03 12.59 14.44
CA PRO A 42 3.98 13.67 14.75
C PRO A 42 5.35 13.16 15.22
N ILE A 43 5.43 11.90 15.64
CA ILE A 43 6.67 11.23 16.07
C ILE A 43 7.48 10.65 14.89
N TYR A 44 7.15 11.00 13.65
CA TYR A 44 7.84 10.44 12.48
C TYR A 44 9.35 10.71 12.51
N ALA A 45 10.14 9.64 12.36
CA ALA A 45 11.57 9.73 12.17
C ALA A 45 11.99 8.82 11.00
N PRO A 46 12.79 9.30 10.03
CA PRO A 46 13.07 8.57 8.79
C PRO A 46 13.87 7.28 8.98
N HIS A 47 14.62 7.15 10.07
CA HIS A 47 15.43 5.98 10.41
C HIS A 47 14.69 4.93 11.24
N VAL A 48 13.45 5.20 11.66
CA VAL A 48 12.67 4.33 12.55
C VAL A 48 11.35 3.94 11.87
N ASP A 49 10.95 2.67 11.95
CA ASP A 49 9.64 2.24 11.48
C ASP A 49 8.54 2.51 12.51
N ALA A 50 7.95 3.71 12.44
CA ALA A 50 6.82 4.15 13.25
C ALA A 50 5.44 3.96 12.57
N GLY A 51 5.40 3.33 11.39
CA GLY A 51 4.18 3.20 10.61
C GLY A 51 3.21 2.14 11.12
N ASP A 52 1.97 2.25 10.66
CA ASP A 52 0.85 1.38 11.04
C ASP A 52 0.68 0.19 10.11
N PHE A 53 -0.16 -0.76 10.51
CA PHE A 53 -0.64 -1.83 9.65
C PHE A 53 -1.78 -1.32 8.78
N VAL A 54 -1.78 -1.74 7.52
CA VAL A 54 -2.80 -1.33 6.54
C VAL A 54 -3.37 -2.58 5.90
N ILE A 55 -4.67 -2.76 6.04
CA ILE A 55 -5.47 -3.77 5.36
C ILE A 55 -6.22 -3.07 4.24
N ILE A 56 -6.10 -3.57 3.02
CA ILE A 56 -6.88 -3.12 1.86
C ILE A 56 -7.84 -4.25 1.48
N ILE A 57 -9.13 -3.93 1.43
CA ILE A 57 -10.20 -4.84 0.97
C ILE A 57 -10.76 -4.37 -0.38
N ASN A 58 -11.53 -5.22 -1.07
CA ASN A 58 -12.08 -4.96 -2.41
C ASN A 58 -11.03 -4.57 -3.45
N ALA A 59 -9.83 -5.18 -3.40
CA ALA A 59 -8.73 -4.82 -4.28
C ALA A 59 -9.03 -5.02 -5.78
N ASP A 60 -9.98 -5.90 -6.13
CA ASP A 60 -10.46 -6.11 -7.49
C ASP A 60 -11.32 -4.97 -8.05
N LYS A 61 -11.93 -4.18 -7.16
CA LYS A 61 -12.83 -3.07 -7.52
C LYS A 61 -12.13 -1.72 -7.58
N VAL A 62 -10.80 -1.73 -7.58
CA VAL A 62 -10.00 -0.51 -7.70
C VAL A 62 -10.17 0.14 -9.09
N HIS A 63 -10.27 1.47 -9.10
CA HIS A 63 -10.45 2.24 -10.32
C HIS A 63 -9.11 2.66 -10.96
N LEU A 64 -9.01 2.47 -12.27
CA LEU A 64 -7.93 3.02 -13.11
C LEU A 64 -8.54 4.03 -14.09
N SER A 65 -8.07 5.27 -14.03
CA SER A 65 -8.59 6.32 -14.90
C SER A 65 -8.14 6.18 -16.36
N GLY A 66 -9.02 6.58 -17.29
CA GLY A 66 -8.76 6.57 -18.73
C GLY A 66 -8.50 5.16 -19.28
N ASN A 67 -7.73 5.08 -20.37
CA ASN A 67 -7.45 3.81 -21.07
C ASN A 67 -6.35 2.96 -20.40
N LYS A 68 -6.00 3.26 -19.13
CA LYS A 68 -4.89 2.61 -18.43
C LYS A 68 -5.11 1.13 -18.19
N ARG A 69 -6.35 0.64 -18.08
CA ARG A 69 -6.62 -0.80 -17.96
C ARG A 69 -6.04 -1.59 -19.14
N GLN A 70 -6.23 -1.09 -20.35
CA GLN A 70 -5.84 -1.77 -21.59
C GLN A 70 -4.41 -1.44 -22.05
N GLN A 71 -3.98 -0.19 -21.85
CA GLN A 71 -2.69 0.31 -22.37
C GLN A 71 -1.53 0.08 -21.40
N LYS A 72 -1.79 0.06 -20.08
CA LYS A 72 -0.71 -0.07 -19.10
C LYS A 72 -0.25 -1.52 -19.03
N LEU A 73 1.05 -1.72 -19.19
CA LEU A 73 1.69 -3.04 -19.10
C LEU A 73 2.50 -3.15 -17.80
N ALA A 74 2.31 -4.26 -17.09
CA ALA A 74 3.12 -4.67 -15.97
C ALA A 74 4.24 -5.60 -16.47
N TYR A 75 5.44 -5.05 -16.60
CA TYR A 75 6.62 -5.82 -17.00
C TYR A 75 7.25 -6.57 -15.82
N ARG A 76 7.85 -7.72 -16.14
CA ARG A 76 8.81 -8.47 -15.31
C ARG A 76 9.84 -9.16 -16.22
N HIS A 77 11.07 -9.32 -15.74
CA HIS A 77 12.13 -10.02 -16.47
C HIS A 77 12.61 -11.22 -15.65
N SER A 78 12.88 -12.35 -16.31
CA SER A 78 13.36 -13.57 -15.64
C SER A 78 14.87 -13.57 -15.34
N GLY A 79 15.65 -12.77 -16.09
CA GLY A 79 17.12 -12.74 -16.02
C GLY A 79 17.82 -13.44 -17.19
N TYR A 80 17.09 -14.28 -17.94
CA TYR A 80 17.60 -14.95 -19.13
C TYR A 80 17.40 -14.11 -20.40
N PRO A 81 18.21 -14.31 -21.47
CA PRO A 81 17.97 -13.70 -22.78
C PRO A 81 16.54 -13.96 -23.29
N GLY A 82 15.85 -12.93 -23.76
CA GLY A 82 14.44 -13.03 -24.17
C GLY A 82 13.43 -13.19 -23.03
N GLY A 83 13.87 -13.02 -21.78
CA GLY A 83 13.06 -13.26 -20.57
C GLY A 83 12.04 -12.18 -20.20
N LEU A 84 11.79 -11.20 -21.06
CA LEU A 84 10.84 -10.11 -20.79
C LEU A 84 9.40 -10.62 -20.94
N ARG A 85 8.62 -10.50 -19.87
CA ARG A 85 7.18 -10.79 -19.88
C ARG A 85 6.40 -9.54 -19.51
N SER A 86 5.34 -9.26 -20.23
CA SER A 86 4.40 -8.18 -19.97
C SER A 86 2.99 -8.76 -19.74
N VAL A 87 2.23 -8.10 -18.88
CA VAL A 87 0.82 -8.43 -18.61
C VAL A 87 0.04 -7.13 -18.62
N ARG A 88 -1.12 -7.06 -19.27
CA ARG A 88 -1.98 -5.87 -19.20
C ARG A 88 -2.55 -5.70 -17.81
N TYR A 89 -2.80 -4.47 -17.39
CA TYR A 89 -3.38 -4.22 -16.07
C TYR A 89 -4.78 -4.80 -15.93
N ASP A 90 -5.53 -4.89 -17.02
CA ASP A 90 -6.83 -5.58 -17.06
C ASP A 90 -6.69 -7.05 -16.66
N ASP A 91 -5.82 -7.80 -17.34
CA ASP A 91 -5.52 -9.20 -17.02
C ASP A 91 -4.95 -9.36 -15.61
N LEU A 92 -4.11 -8.41 -15.17
CA LEU A 92 -3.52 -8.44 -13.84
C LEU A 92 -4.60 -8.30 -12.75
N LEU A 93 -5.55 -7.38 -12.92
CA LEU A 93 -6.65 -7.20 -11.98
C LEU A 93 -7.63 -8.37 -11.98
N ALA A 94 -7.87 -8.99 -13.13
CA ALA A 94 -8.72 -10.17 -13.24
C ALA A 94 -8.12 -11.39 -12.53
N ASN A 95 -6.80 -11.61 -12.68
CA ASN A 95 -6.13 -12.80 -12.18
C ASN A 95 -5.56 -12.65 -10.76
N ASN A 96 -4.97 -11.49 -10.44
CA ASN A 96 -4.30 -11.24 -9.17
C ASN A 96 -4.36 -9.74 -8.81
N PRO A 97 -5.55 -9.26 -8.40
CA PRO A 97 -5.76 -7.86 -8.05
C PRO A 97 -4.90 -7.41 -6.86
N GLU A 98 -4.60 -8.31 -5.92
CA GLU A 98 -3.75 -8.03 -4.77
C GLU A 98 -2.38 -7.55 -5.22
N LYS A 99 -1.79 -8.22 -6.21
CA LYS A 99 -0.48 -7.87 -6.78
C LYS A 99 -0.49 -6.53 -7.49
N ALA A 100 -1.60 -6.12 -8.11
CA ALA A 100 -1.70 -4.80 -8.75
C ALA A 100 -1.59 -3.68 -7.69
N VAL A 101 -2.32 -3.83 -6.59
CA VAL A 101 -2.31 -2.89 -5.46
C VAL A 101 -0.97 -2.93 -4.72
N GLU A 102 -0.46 -4.12 -4.39
CA GLU A 102 0.82 -4.30 -3.71
C GLU A 102 1.97 -3.69 -4.53
N LYS A 103 2.00 -3.89 -5.85
CA LYS A 103 3.01 -3.30 -6.73
C LYS A 103 2.93 -1.77 -6.74
N ALA A 104 1.72 -1.21 -6.71
CA ALA A 104 1.53 0.24 -6.62
C ALA A 104 2.04 0.80 -5.28
N VAL A 105 1.66 0.19 -4.15
CA VAL A 105 2.09 0.63 -2.80
C VAL A 105 3.59 0.45 -2.62
N LYS A 106 4.13 -0.72 -2.99
CA LYS A 106 5.59 -0.99 -2.98
C LYS A 106 6.34 0.06 -3.79
N GLY A 107 5.76 0.53 -4.90
CA GLY A 107 6.26 1.62 -5.73
C GLY A 107 6.54 2.90 -4.93
N MET A 108 5.67 3.24 -3.99
CA MET A 108 5.69 4.47 -3.18
C MET A 108 6.55 4.39 -1.91
N LEU A 109 7.02 3.20 -1.53
CA LEU A 109 7.88 3.01 -0.36
C LEU A 109 9.37 3.20 -0.68
N PRO A 110 10.20 3.60 0.32
CA PRO A 110 11.65 3.71 0.17
C PRO A 110 12.27 2.39 -0.31
N LYS A 111 13.24 2.45 -1.24
CA LYS A 111 13.89 1.26 -1.81
C LYS A 111 15.07 0.78 -0.97
N ASN A 112 14.83 0.57 0.33
CA ASN A 112 15.84 0.12 1.28
C ASN A 112 15.32 -1.04 2.13
N THR A 113 16.11 -1.48 3.11
CA THR A 113 15.74 -2.55 4.05
C THR A 113 14.53 -2.17 4.88
N LEU A 114 14.45 -0.93 5.35
CA LEU A 114 13.33 -0.41 6.12
C LEU A 114 12.02 -0.42 5.32
N GLY A 115 12.05 -0.01 4.06
CA GLY A 115 10.89 -0.04 3.17
C GLY A 115 10.39 -1.46 2.89
N ARG A 116 11.30 -2.45 2.84
CA ARG A 116 10.91 -3.88 2.78
C ARG A 116 10.22 -4.33 4.06
N GLN A 117 10.67 -3.88 5.23
CA GLN A 117 10.01 -4.16 6.51
C GLN A 117 8.63 -3.48 6.57
N MET A 118 8.53 -2.21 6.17
CA MET A 118 7.26 -1.48 6.10
C MET A 118 6.23 -2.19 5.22
N LEU A 119 6.66 -2.71 4.06
CA LEU A 119 5.77 -3.44 3.15
C LEU A 119 5.18 -4.70 3.78
N SER A 120 5.86 -5.35 4.73
CA SER A 120 5.34 -6.55 5.39
C SER A 120 4.07 -6.30 6.22
N LYS A 121 3.83 -5.04 6.59
CA LYS A 121 2.64 -4.57 7.33
C LYS A 121 1.43 -4.28 6.42
N LEU A 122 1.63 -4.29 5.10
CA LEU A 122 0.54 -4.22 4.14
C LEU A 122 -0.12 -5.59 3.99
N LYS A 123 -1.44 -5.63 4.10
CA LYS A 123 -2.28 -6.79 3.79
C LYS A 123 -3.29 -6.37 2.73
N VAL A 124 -3.39 -7.13 1.65
CA VAL A 124 -4.30 -6.83 0.54
C VAL A 124 -5.16 -8.05 0.30
N TYR A 125 -6.47 -7.84 0.22
CA TYR A 125 -7.47 -8.87 -0.02
C TYR A 125 -8.29 -8.50 -1.25
N ARG A 126 -8.57 -9.51 -2.07
CA ARG A 126 -9.49 -9.37 -3.19
C ARG A 126 -10.89 -8.96 -2.72
N GLY A 127 -11.47 -9.74 -1.80
CA GLY A 127 -12.82 -9.52 -1.32
C GLY A 127 -12.93 -8.46 -0.22
N ASP A 128 -14.14 -8.36 0.33
CA ASP A 128 -14.51 -7.50 1.45
C ASP A 128 -14.03 -8.02 2.82
N GLN A 129 -13.78 -9.32 2.92
CA GLN A 129 -13.39 -9.97 4.18
C GLN A 129 -11.88 -10.08 4.36
N HIS A 130 -11.45 -9.98 5.63
CA HIS A 130 -10.08 -10.21 6.07
C HIS A 130 -10.05 -11.04 7.38
N PRO A 131 -9.02 -11.87 7.62
CA PRO A 131 -8.91 -12.70 8.83
C PRO A 131 -8.50 -11.92 10.09
N HIS A 132 -8.20 -10.62 9.99
CA HIS A 132 -7.61 -9.82 11.07
C HIS A 132 -8.61 -9.21 12.08
N GLY A 133 -9.78 -9.84 12.30
CA GLY A 133 -10.80 -9.31 13.21
C GLY A 133 -10.33 -9.12 14.66
N ALA A 134 -9.44 -9.99 15.14
CA ALA A 134 -8.89 -9.91 16.50
C ALA A 134 -8.04 -8.65 16.76
N GLN A 135 -7.56 -7.98 15.70
CA GLN A 135 -6.71 -6.80 15.81
C GLN A 135 -7.50 -5.49 15.91
N GLN A 136 -8.84 -5.56 15.87
CA GLN A 136 -9.76 -4.41 15.95
C GLN A 136 -9.34 -3.27 15.00
N PRO A 137 -9.25 -3.54 13.68
CA PRO A 137 -8.71 -2.56 12.76
C PRO A 137 -9.71 -1.41 12.55
N VAL A 138 -9.19 -0.19 12.51
CA VAL A 138 -9.97 1.04 12.42
C VAL A 138 -10.27 1.35 10.94
N PRO A 139 -11.53 1.59 10.55
CA PRO A 139 -11.85 2.05 9.21
C PRO A 139 -11.18 3.39 8.91
N PHE A 140 -10.48 3.48 7.78
CA PHE A 140 -9.77 4.69 7.35
C PHE A 140 -10.31 5.18 6.01
N GLU A 141 -10.91 6.37 6.02
CA GLU A 141 -11.43 7.03 4.83
C GLU A 141 -10.37 7.95 4.19
N ILE A 142 -10.32 7.94 2.85
CA ILE A 142 -9.40 8.78 2.10
C ILE A 142 -10.02 10.18 1.94
N THR A 143 -9.73 11.07 2.89
CA THR A 143 -10.20 12.46 2.85
C THR A 143 -9.21 13.38 2.12
N GLN A 144 -9.74 14.40 1.43
CA GLN A 144 -8.95 15.54 0.97
C GLN A 144 -9.04 16.63 2.03
N VAL A 145 -7.91 17.01 2.63
CA VAL A 145 -7.86 18.16 3.55
C VAL A 145 -8.02 19.42 2.72
N ALA A 146 -8.98 20.28 3.09
CA ALA A 146 -9.15 21.59 2.48
C ALA A 146 -7.93 22.47 2.77
N GLN A 147 -7.48 23.20 1.75
CA GLN A 147 -6.31 24.08 1.82
C GLN A 147 -6.64 25.41 2.50
#